data_AF-A0A662G4V5-F1
#
_entry.id   AF-A0A662G4V5-F1
#
_cell.length_a   1.000
_cell.length_b   1.000
_cell.length_c   1.000
_cell.angle_alpha   90.00
_cell.angle_beta   90.00
_cell.angle_gamma   90.00
#
_symmetry.space_group_name_H-M   'P 1'
#
loop_
_entity.id
_entity.type
_entity.pdbx_description
1 polymer ?
#
loop_
_entity_poly.entity_id
_entity_poly.type
_entity_poly.pdbx_seq_one_letter_code
_entity_poly.pdbx_strand_id
1 'polypeptide(L)'
;MEWLLAFFGGLLTGILVERYREKNLRRREHFKQIKNCLIEVKNELQRIFLQNDILRLGDSISVFLDKTFEPNLAPWKKYQIDGSNRVIIEDLKYHFPELYKALFNVENIIARELMIKYLESLSELIKRLHQIVKEFGIFKPKVFYEKGVSAIALRDPIRKAFMTALFNMAIGLSEEHWPNSKKELEKWSETIMIEVKNLANQVAEDEDSRSLIEEINKLRNRILKEVAYVIQLIDEKLILQKLPNDCRFI
;
A
#
# COMPACT_ATOMS: atom_id res chain seq x y z
N MET A 1 -23.86 67.11 17.71
CA MET A 1 -24.46 65.78 17.44
C MET A 1 -23.58 64.93 16.51
N GLU A 2 -22.96 65.52 15.48
CA GLU A 2 -22.11 64.82 14.51
C GLU A 2 -20.85 64.15 15.09
N TRP A 3 -20.18 64.77 16.05
CA TRP A 3 -18.99 64.20 16.72
C TRP A 3 -19.27 62.92 17.51
N LEU A 4 -20.48 62.79 18.10
CA LEU A 4 -20.90 61.57 18.80
C LEU A 4 -21.16 60.44 17.80
N LEU A 5 -21.82 60.74 16.67
CA LEU A 5 -22.04 59.76 15.59
C LEU A 5 -20.72 59.29 14.97
N ALA A 6 -19.75 60.19 14.76
CA ALA A 6 -18.42 59.83 14.28
C ALA A 6 -17.64 58.98 15.29
N PHE A 7 -17.74 59.27 16.59
CA PHE A 7 -17.12 58.48 17.65
C PHE A 7 -17.73 57.07 17.75
N PHE A 8 -19.06 56.95 17.79
CA PHE A 8 -19.73 55.64 17.80
C PHE A 8 -19.50 54.87 16.50
N GLY A 9 -19.45 55.55 15.35
CA GLY A 9 -19.06 54.97 14.08
C GLY A 9 -17.64 54.40 14.10
N GLY A 10 -16.66 55.15 14.61
CA GLY A 10 -15.29 54.67 14.75
C GLY A 10 -15.15 53.49 15.71
N LEU A 11 -15.88 53.52 16.83
CA LEU A 11 -15.84 52.48 17.86
C LEU A 11 -16.50 51.18 17.37
N LEU A 12 -17.66 51.26 16.71
CA LEU A 12 -18.31 50.11 16.08
C LEU A 12 -17.45 49.53 14.96
N THR A 13 -16.85 50.37 14.12
CA THR A 13 -15.96 49.91 13.04
C THR A 13 -14.72 49.22 13.62
N GLY A 14 -14.13 49.75 14.69
CA GLY A 14 -13.01 49.10 15.40
C GLY A 14 -13.37 47.72 15.96
N ILE A 15 -14.53 47.59 16.61
CA ILE A 15 -15.02 46.29 17.14
C ILE A 15 -15.25 45.30 15.99
N LEU A 16 -15.84 45.72 14.88
CA LEU A 16 -16.09 44.87 13.72
C LEU A 16 -14.78 44.42 13.05
N VAL A 17 -13.80 45.33 12.92
CA VAL A 17 -12.49 45.03 12.37
C VAL A 17 -11.75 44.03 13.25
N GLU A 18 -11.76 44.20 14.58
CA GLU A 18 -11.08 43.26 15.49
C GLU A 18 -11.76 41.88 15.46
N ARG A 19 -13.09 41.82 15.48
CA ARG A 19 -13.83 40.55 15.32
C ARG A 19 -13.52 39.86 13.98
N TYR A 20 -13.44 40.63 12.90
CA TYR A 20 -13.06 40.09 11.58
C TYR A 20 -11.62 39.56 11.57
N ARG A 21 -10.70 40.25 12.26
CA ARG A 21 -9.30 39.85 12.42
C ARG A 21 -9.17 38.55 13.20
N GLU A 22 -9.84 38.45 14.35
CA GLU A 22 -9.88 37.23 15.16
C GLU A 22 -10.46 36.04 14.39
N LYS A 23 -11.57 36.25 13.68
CA LYS A 23 -12.20 35.22 12.84
C LYS A 23 -11.24 34.72 11.76
N ASN A 24 -10.52 35.62 11.10
CA ASN A 24 -9.53 35.26 10.09
C ASN A 24 -8.31 34.55 10.67
N LEU A 25 -7.85 34.96 11.86
CA LEU A 25 -6.75 34.31 12.56
C LEU A 25 -7.10 32.85 12.88
N ARG A 26 -8.26 32.62 13.51
CA ARG A 26 -8.77 31.28 13.81
C ARG A 26 -8.90 30.43 12.54
N ARG A 27 -9.41 31.01 11.43
CA ARG A 27 -9.51 30.30 10.14
C ARG A 27 -8.16 29.85 9.61
N ARG A 28 -7.13 30.70 9.73
CA ARG A 28 -5.77 30.36 9.32
C ARG A 28 -5.17 29.26 10.20
N GLU A 29 -5.37 29.34 11.51
CA GLU A 29 -4.91 28.32 12.46
C GLU A 29 -5.59 26.97 12.20
N HIS A 30 -6.90 26.94 12.06
CA HIS A 30 -7.64 25.72 11.74
C HIS A 30 -7.22 25.13 10.39
N PHE A 31 -7.00 25.97 9.37
CA PHE A 31 -6.48 25.49 8.09
C PHE A 31 -5.07 24.88 8.22
N LYS A 32 -4.21 25.48 9.03
CA LYS A 32 -2.88 24.94 9.34
C LYS A 32 -2.99 23.58 10.04
N GLN A 33 -3.92 23.41 10.98
CA GLN A 33 -4.19 22.14 11.64
C GLN A 33 -4.66 21.07 10.64
N ILE A 34 -5.59 21.42 9.73
CA ILE A 34 -6.00 20.53 8.64
C ILE A 34 -4.81 20.11 7.79
N LYS A 35 -3.96 21.05 7.35
CA LYS A 35 -2.78 20.71 6.55
C LYS A 35 -1.83 19.75 7.26
N ASN A 36 -1.56 19.98 8.54
CA ASN A 36 -0.69 19.09 9.33
C ASN A 36 -1.28 17.68 9.40
N CYS A 37 -2.58 17.56 9.69
CA CYS A 37 -3.28 16.28 9.69
C CYS A 37 -3.20 15.59 8.31
N LEU A 38 -3.40 16.32 7.22
CA LEU A 38 -3.29 15.77 5.87
C LEU A 38 -1.87 15.28 5.54
N ILE A 39 -0.81 15.95 6.02
CA ILE A 39 0.57 15.49 5.87
C ILE A 39 0.79 14.16 6.57
N GLU A 40 0.30 14.02 7.81
CA GLU A 40 0.40 12.77 8.58
C GLU A 40 -0.34 11.63 7.89
N VAL A 41 -1.58 11.87 7.47
CA VAL A 41 -2.40 10.91 6.72
C VAL A 41 -1.69 10.48 5.43
N LYS A 42 -1.13 11.43 4.67
CA LYS A 42 -0.36 11.10 3.46
C LYS A 42 0.82 10.19 3.78
N ASN A 43 1.61 10.53 4.79
CA ASN A 43 2.77 9.73 5.19
C ASN A 43 2.37 8.32 5.62
N GLU A 44 1.26 8.20 6.34
CA GLU A 44 0.73 6.89 6.74
C GLU A 44 0.28 6.06 5.54
N LEU A 45 -0.50 6.62 4.62
CA LEU A 45 -0.95 5.94 3.41
C LEU A 45 0.23 5.46 2.56
N GLN A 46 1.24 6.33 2.39
CA GLN A 46 2.47 5.98 1.68
C GLN A 46 3.20 4.83 2.38
N ARG A 47 3.35 4.90 3.71
CA ARG A 47 4.03 3.86 4.50
C ARG A 47 3.31 2.50 4.41
N ILE A 48 2.00 2.49 4.61
CA ILE A 48 1.21 1.26 4.75
C ILE A 48 0.95 0.58 3.41
N PHE A 49 0.75 1.34 2.34
CA PHE A 49 0.33 0.77 1.05
C PHE A 49 1.39 0.85 -0.05
N LEU A 50 2.24 1.88 -0.07
CA LEU A 50 3.22 2.06 -1.16
C LEU A 50 4.62 1.59 -0.80
N GLN A 51 5.01 1.74 0.47
CA GLN A 51 6.32 1.33 0.98
C GLN A 51 6.31 -0.07 1.58
N ASN A 52 5.12 -0.61 1.89
CA ASN A 52 4.96 -1.95 2.41
C ASN A 52 5.34 -2.99 1.35
N ASP A 53 6.26 -3.88 1.74
CA ASP A 53 6.84 -4.91 0.89
C ASP A 53 5.80 -5.83 0.25
N ILE A 54 4.65 -6.05 0.92
CA ILE A 54 3.65 -7.01 0.45
C ILE A 54 2.93 -6.58 -0.84
N LEU A 55 2.87 -5.27 -1.14
CA LEU A 55 2.29 -4.74 -2.37
C LEU A 55 3.36 -4.37 -3.42
N ARG A 56 4.64 -4.28 -3.06
CA ARG A 56 5.71 -3.89 -4.00
C ARG A 56 6.10 -5.02 -4.97
N LEU A 57 5.97 -6.28 -4.55
CA LEU A 57 6.41 -7.48 -5.29
C LEU A 57 7.93 -7.43 -5.59
N GLY A 58 8.44 -8.23 -6.52
CA GLY A 58 9.88 -8.28 -6.83
C GLY A 58 10.67 -8.99 -5.72
N ASP A 59 11.86 -8.49 -5.38
CA ASP A 59 12.64 -9.06 -4.27
C ASP A 59 11.98 -8.88 -2.89
N SER A 60 11.13 -7.86 -2.72
CA SER A 60 10.41 -7.59 -1.46
C SER A 60 9.47 -8.71 -1.04
N ILE A 61 8.88 -9.43 -2.01
CA ILE A 61 7.92 -10.51 -1.69
C ILE A 61 8.61 -11.71 -1.02
N SER A 62 9.92 -11.84 -1.17
CA SER A 62 10.70 -12.99 -0.70
C SER A 62 10.53 -13.26 0.80
N VAL A 63 10.22 -12.24 1.60
CA VAL A 63 9.97 -12.35 3.06
C VAL A 63 8.66 -13.10 3.37
N PHE A 64 7.71 -13.11 2.42
CA PHE A 64 6.39 -13.70 2.59
C PHE A 64 6.25 -15.08 1.92
N LEU A 65 7.24 -15.53 1.13
CA LEU A 65 7.17 -16.80 0.39
C LEU A 65 7.48 -18.04 1.24
N ASP A 66 7.36 -17.96 2.56
CA ASP A 66 7.44 -19.15 3.42
C ASP A 66 6.22 -20.05 3.19
N LYS A 67 6.41 -21.37 3.22
CA LYS A 67 5.34 -22.37 3.14
C LYS A 67 4.31 -22.22 4.27
N THR A 68 4.71 -21.64 5.40
CA THR A 68 3.83 -21.40 6.55
C THR A 68 3.30 -19.97 6.59
N PHE A 69 3.35 -19.24 5.46
CA PHE A 69 2.80 -17.89 5.40
C PHE A 69 1.29 -17.92 5.64
N GLU A 70 0.91 -17.44 6.82
CA GLU A 70 -0.46 -17.16 7.21
C GLU A 70 -0.62 -15.64 7.36
N PRO A 71 -1.51 -15.00 6.58
CA PRO A 71 -1.65 -13.57 6.62
C PRO A 71 -2.27 -13.14 7.95
N ASN A 72 -1.62 -12.22 8.65
CA ASN A 72 -2.24 -11.57 9.81
C ASN A 72 -3.29 -10.56 9.34
N LEU A 73 -4.57 -10.95 9.41
CA LEU A 73 -5.70 -10.13 8.98
C LEU A 73 -6.18 -9.12 10.04
N ALA A 74 -5.76 -9.28 11.30
CA ALA A 74 -6.29 -8.47 12.41
C ALA A 74 -6.03 -6.96 12.27
N PRO A 75 -4.84 -6.50 11.81
CA PRO A 75 -4.58 -5.08 11.57
C PRO A 75 -5.55 -4.48 10.54
N TRP A 76 -5.87 -5.22 9.48
CA TRP A 76 -6.73 -4.76 8.38
C TRP A 76 -8.19 -4.66 8.80
N LYS A 77 -8.67 -5.62 9.59
CA LYS A 77 -10.05 -5.62 10.15
C LYS A 77 -10.32 -4.42 11.05
N LYS A 78 -9.29 -3.91 11.72
CA LYS A 78 -9.37 -2.78 12.66
C LYS A 78 -8.70 -1.52 12.13
N TYR A 79 -8.35 -1.50 10.84
CA TYR A 79 -7.63 -0.38 10.25
C TYR A 79 -8.44 0.90 10.39
N GLN A 80 -7.74 1.93 10.84
CA GLN A 80 -8.17 3.32 10.95
C GLN A 80 -6.96 4.17 10.58
N ILE A 81 -7.23 5.24 9.84
CA ILE A 81 -6.21 6.21 9.48
C ILE A 81 -5.84 6.97 10.75
N ASP A 82 -4.56 6.90 11.10
CA ASP A 82 -3.92 7.61 12.20
C ASP A 82 -3.60 9.05 11.74
N GLY A 83 -4.62 9.89 11.72
CA GLY A 83 -4.41 11.33 11.81
C GLY A 83 -4.45 11.71 13.28
N SER A 84 -3.44 12.44 13.76
CA SER A 84 -3.31 12.88 15.17
C SER A 84 -4.55 13.52 15.80
N ASN A 85 -5.55 13.88 14.99
CA ASN A 85 -6.84 14.36 15.47
C ASN A 85 -8.02 13.91 14.58
N ARG A 86 -8.78 12.93 15.05
CA ARG A 86 -10.01 12.42 14.39
C ARG A 86 -11.07 13.51 14.18
N VAL A 87 -11.11 14.53 15.03
CA VAL A 87 -12.02 15.68 14.86
C VAL A 87 -11.66 16.45 13.59
N ILE A 88 -10.36 16.63 13.30
CA ILE A 88 -9.90 17.31 12.08
C ILE A 88 -10.25 16.49 10.84
N ILE A 89 -10.13 15.16 10.89
CA ILE A 89 -10.56 14.28 9.79
C ILE A 89 -12.07 14.43 9.56
N GLU A 90 -12.87 14.43 10.62
CA GLU A 90 -14.31 14.65 10.53
C GLU A 90 -14.66 16.03 9.96
N ASP A 91 -13.87 17.07 10.22
CA ASP A 91 -14.07 18.41 9.66
C ASP A 91 -13.85 18.46 8.14
N LEU A 92 -13.09 17.51 7.57
CA LEU A 92 -12.92 17.39 6.12
C LEU A 92 -14.26 17.20 5.42
N LYS A 93 -15.29 16.62 6.05
CA LYS A 93 -16.61 16.46 5.40
C LYS A 93 -17.24 17.80 4.98
N TYR A 94 -16.89 18.90 5.66
CA TYR A 94 -17.40 20.23 5.36
C TYR A 94 -16.49 21.03 4.43
N HIS A 95 -15.18 20.79 4.52
CA HIS A 95 -14.17 21.54 3.76
C HIS A 95 -13.76 20.86 2.44
N PHE A 96 -13.64 19.53 2.47
CA PHE A 96 -13.17 18.68 1.37
C PHE A 96 -13.97 17.35 1.34
N PRO A 97 -15.28 17.38 1.04
CA PRO A 97 -16.16 16.21 1.16
C PRO A 97 -15.72 15.01 0.30
N GLU A 98 -15.16 15.29 -0.87
CA GLU A 98 -14.60 14.26 -1.74
C GLU A 98 -13.40 13.54 -1.10
N LEU A 99 -12.46 14.30 -0.51
CA LEU A 99 -11.31 13.74 0.19
C LEU A 99 -11.76 12.93 1.40
N TYR A 100 -12.73 13.43 2.18
CA TYR A 100 -13.29 12.70 3.31
C TYR A 100 -13.88 11.35 2.87
N LYS A 101 -14.67 11.34 1.78
CA LYS A 101 -15.23 10.11 1.22
C LYS A 101 -14.14 9.15 0.74
N ALA A 102 -13.09 9.67 0.10
CA ALA A 102 -11.97 8.86 -0.37
C ALA A 102 -11.21 8.21 0.81
N LEU A 103 -10.94 8.96 1.88
CA LEU A 103 -10.31 8.44 3.10
C LEU A 103 -11.19 7.37 3.76
N PHE A 104 -12.49 7.60 3.86
CA PHE A 104 -13.44 6.61 4.37
C PHE A 104 -13.44 5.32 3.53
N ASN A 105 -13.34 5.44 2.21
CA ASN A 105 -13.22 4.28 1.32
C ASN A 105 -11.92 3.50 1.57
N VAL A 106 -10.81 4.19 1.87
CA VAL A 106 -9.56 3.51 2.23
C VAL A 106 -9.74 2.67 3.49
N GLU A 107 -10.36 3.22 4.54
CA GLU A 107 -10.58 2.48 5.79
C GLU A 107 -11.52 1.28 5.63
N ASN A 108 -12.63 1.46 4.92
CA ASN A 108 -13.73 0.49 4.96
C ASN A 108 -13.72 -0.48 3.78
N ILE A 109 -13.29 -0.03 2.59
CA ILE A 109 -13.30 -0.85 1.38
C ILE A 109 -11.88 -1.38 1.12
N ILE A 110 -10.90 -0.48 1.04
CA ILE A 110 -9.53 -0.90 0.69
C ILE A 110 -8.95 -1.79 1.79
N ALA A 111 -8.94 -1.33 3.06
CA ALA A 111 -8.32 -2.09 4.14
C ALA A 111 -9.15 -3.30 4.58
N ARG A 112 -10.46 -3.15 4.81
CA ARG A 112 -11.27 -4.23 5.39
C ARG A 112 -11.82 -5.24 4.39
N GLU A 113 -11.76 -4.95 3.09
CA GLU A 113 -12.23 -5.89 2.06
C GLU A 113 -11.12 -6.26 1.09
N LEU A 114 -10.57 -5.27 0.35
CA LEU A 114 -9.64 -5.56 -0.74
C LEU A 114 -8.31 -6.10 -0.25
N MET A 115 -7.73 -5.50 0.81
CA MET A 115 -6.48 -5.99 1.40
C MET A 115 -6.64 -7.38 2.00
N ILE A 116 -7.78 -7.66 2.65
CA ILE A 116 -8.04 -8.99 3.20
C ILE A 116 -8.07 -10.03 2.09
N LYS A 117 -8.88 -9.79 1.05
CA LYS A 117 -8.95 -10.69 -0.12
C LYS A 117 -7.61 -10.84 -0.80
N TYR A 118 -6.84 -9.75 -0.94
CA TYR A 118 -5.52 -9.78 -1.55
C TYR A 118 -4.58 -10.70 -0.77
N LEU A 119 -4.56 -10.59 0.56
CA LEU A 119 -3.70 -11.41 1.41
C LEU A 119 -4.12 -12.88 1.45
N GLU A 120 -5.42 -13.14 1.40
CA GLU A 120 -5.97 -14.50 1.29
C GLU A 120 -5.57 -15.15 -0.04
N SER A 121 -5.80 -14.48 -1.18
CA SER A 121 -5.39 -14.96 -2.50
C SER A 121 -3.88 -15.15 -2.59
N LEU A 122 -3.10 -14.23 -2.01
CA LEU A 122 -1.65 -14.34 -1.97
C LEU A 122 -1.19 -15.57 -1.17
N SER A 123 -1.77 -15.81 0.01
CA SER A 123 -1.46 -16.99 0.84
C SER A 123 -1.80 -18.28 0.10
N GLU A 124 -2.95 -18.33 -0.58
CA GLU A 124 -3.38 -19.50 -1.35
C GLU A 124 -2.42 -19.79 -2.52
N LEU A 125 -2.04 -18.76 -3.28
CA LEU A 125 -1.07 -18.91 -4.37
C LEU A 125 0.28 -19.40 -3.83
N ILE A 126 0.76 -18.85 -2.71
CA ILE A 126 2.04 -19.28 -2.10
C ILE A 126 1.98 -20.76 -1.73
N LYS A 127 0.90 -21.21 -1.08
CA LYS A 127 0.71 -22.63 -0.74
C LYS A 127 0.69 -23.51 -1.99
N ARG A 128 -0.03 -23.08 -3.03
CA ARG A 128 -0.10 -23.78 -4.32
C ARG A 128 1.27 -23.91 -4.98
N LEU A 129 2.05 -22.83 -5.02
CA LEU A 129 3.42 -22.85 -5.55
C LEU A 129 4.30 -23.85 -4.78
N HIS A 130 4.26 -23.87 -3.45
CA HIS A 130 5.02 -24.85 -2.65
C HIS A 130 4.58 -26.29 -2.92
N GLN A 131 3.29 -26.53 -3.14
CA GLN A 131 2.77 -27.84 -3.52
C GLN A 131 3.31 -28.27 -4.88
N ILE A 132 3.20 -27.41 -5.90
CA ILE A 132 3.70 -27.65 -7.25
C ILE A 132 5.21 -27.96 -7.21
N VAL A 133 6.01 -27.11 -6.56
CA VAL A 133 7.46 -27.32 -6.44
C VAL A 133 7.80 -28.67 -5.78
N LYS A 134 7.00 -29.11 -4.80
CA LYS A 134 7.16 -30.41 -4.13
C LYS A 134 6.81 -31.58 -5.06
N GLU A 135 5.74 -31.46 -5.85
CA GLU A 135 5.29 -32.46 -6.82
C GLU A 135 6.33 -32.67 -7.93
N PHE A 136 6.85 -31.56 -8.49
CA PHE A 136 7.91 -31.57 -9.50
C PHE A 136 9.26 -32.06 -8.97
N GLY A 137 9.43 -32.13 -7.65
CA GLY A 137 10.63 -32.69 -7.04
C GLY A 137 11.89 -31.87 -7.32
N ILE A 138 11.76 -30.56 -7.58
CA ILE A 138 12.88 -29.66 -7.92
C ILE A 138 13.97 -29.71 -6.85
N PHE A 139 13.55 -29.81 -5.58
CA PHE A 139 14.45 -29.86 -4.43
C PHE A 139 14.67 -31.28 -3.88
N LYS A 140 14.21 -32.32 -4.58
CA LYS A 140 14.58 -33.69 -4.21
C LYS A 140 16.05 -33.90 -4.57
N PRO A 141 16.85 -34.55 -3.71
CA PRO A 141 18.18 -34.98 -4.10
C PRO A 141 18.04 -35.90 -5.33
N LYS A 142 18.45 -35.42 -6.50
CA LYS A 142 18.60 -36.30 -7.67
C LYS A 142 19.80 -37.19 -7.34
N VAL A 143 19.56 -38.45 -7.00
CA VAL A 143 20.63 -39.44 -6.82
C VAL A 143 21.19 -39.75 -8.20
N PHE A 144 22.14 -38.93 -8.66
CA PHE A 144 22.94 -39.26 -9.83
C PHE A 144 24.04 -40.22 -9.37
N TYR A 145 23.94 -41.48 -9.81
CA TYR A 145 25.02 -42.46 -9.68
C TYR A 145 26.16 -42.13 -10.66
N GLU A 146 26.73 -40.94 -10.57
CA GLU A 146 28.03 -40.64 -11.15
C GLU A 146 28.85 -39.89 -10.11
N LYS A 147 30.04 -40.43 -9.85
CA LYS A 147 30.96 -40.02 -8.79
C LYS A 147 31.11 -38.50 -8.74
N GLY A 148 30.58 -37.86 -7.69
CA GLY A 148 31.03 -36.51 -7.32
C GLY A 148 30.00 -35.50 -6.83
N VAL A 149 28.71 -35.83 -6.66
CA VAL A 149 27.76 -34.86 -6.08
C VAL A 149 27.13 -35.42 -4.82
N SER A 150 27.61 -34.94 -3.68
CA SER A 150 26.95 -35.10 -2.38
C SER A 150 25.60 -34.40 -2.42
N ALA A 151 24.56 -35.05 -1.89
CA ALA A 151 23.20 -34.52 -1.82
C ALA A 151 23.18 -33.08 -1.26
N ILE A 152 23.00 -32.08 -2.12
CA ILE A 152 22.89 -30.69 -1.69
C ILE A 152 21.43 -30.46 -1.32
N ALA A 153 21.10 -30.63 -0.04
CA ALA A 153 19.98 -29.90 0.53
C ALA A 153 20.25 -28.41 0.24
N LEU A 154 19.50 -27.83 -0.70
CA LEU A 154 19.73 -26.45 -1.14
C LEU A 154 19.78 -25.53 0.08
N ARG A 155 20.88 -24.78 0.21
CA ARG A 155 21.02 -23.74 1.24
C ARG A 155 19.82 -22.79 1.11
N ASP A 156 19.23 -22.39 2.24
CA ASP A 156 18.04 -21.53 2.31
C ASP A 156 18.03 -20.32 1.33
N PRO A 157 19.17 -19.65 1.03
CA PRO A 157 19.18 -18.53 0.09
C PRO A 157 18.72 -18.88 -1.34
N ILE A 158 19.13 -20.05 -1.86
CA ILE A 158 18.81 -20.44 -3.25
C ILE A 158 17.34 -20.84 -3.35
N ARG A 159 16.82 -21.56 -2.34
CA ARG A 159 15.39 -21.91 -2.28
C ARG A 159 14.53 -20.65 -2.24
N LYS A 160 14.92 -19.66 -1.44
CA LYS A 160 14.24 -18.37 -1.36
C LYS A 160 14.28 -17.62 -2.70
N ALA A 161 15.45 -17.59 -3.36
CA ALA A 161 15.60 -16.97 -4.68
C ALA A 161 14.74 -17.69 -5.74
N PHE A 162 14.69 -19.03 -5.71
CA PHE A 162 13.88 -19.84 -6.60
C PHE A 162 12.40 -19.53 -6.44
N MET A 163 11.88 -19.56 -5.21
CA MET A 163 10.48 -19.24 -4.95
C MET A 163 10.15 -17.80 -5.36
N THR A 164 11.07 -16.86 -5.13
CA THR A 164 10.91 -15.45 -5.52
C THR A 164 10.83 -15.30 -7.03
N ALA A 165 11.71 -15.96 -7.76
CA ALA A 165 11.69 -15.93 -9.22
C ALA A 165 10.44 -16.62 -9.79
N LEU A 166 10.08 -17.79 -9.27
CA LEU A 166 8.87 -18.52 -9.65
C LEU A 166 7.62 -17.68 -9.46
N PHE A 167 7.45 -17.11 -8.26
CA PHE A 167 6.30 -16.26 -7.95
C PHE A 167 6.23 -15.04 -8.89
N ASN A 168 7.34 -14.28 -9.00
CA ASN A 168 7.36 -13.07 -9.82
C ASN A 168 7.13 -13.38 -11.31
N MET A 169 7.71 -14.43 -11.86
CA MET A 169 7.47 -14.82 -13.25
C MET A 169 6.02 -15.27 -13.47
N ALA A 170 5.45 -16.06 -12.56
CA ALA A 170 4.06 -16.53 -12.66
C ALA A 170 3.06 -15.37 -12.71
N ILE A 171 3.28 -14.31 -11.92
CA ILE A 171 2.43 -13.12 -11.93
C ILE A 171 2.75 -12.12 -13.07
N GLY A 172 3.73 -12.43 -13.93
CA GLY A 172 4.11 -11.61 -15.08
C GLY A 172 5.13 -10.51 -14.80
N LEU A 173 5.85 -10.54 -13.68
CA LEU A 173 6.93 -9.60 -13.37
C LEU A 173 8.24 -10.03 -14.04
N SER A 174 8.84 -9.11 -14.80
CA SER A 174 10.13 -9.33 -15.47
C SER A 174 11.28 -9.46 -14.48
N GLU A 175 12.39 -10.04 -14.95
CA GLU A 175 13.61 -10.28 -14.16
C GLU A 175 14.24 -9.00 -13.57
N GLU A 176 13.93 -7.84 -14.14
CA GLU A 176 14.40 -6.52 -13.69
C GLU A 176 13.87 -6.15 -12.29
N HIS A 177 12.75 -6.74 -11.87
CA HIS A 177 12.09 -6.44 -10.60
C HIS A 177 12.63 -7.26 -9.41
N TRP A 178 13.46 -8.28 -9.67
CA TRP A 178 14.05 -9.15 -8.63
C TRP A 178 15.54 -9.42 -8.90
N PRO A 179 16.37 -8.37 -9.05
CA PRO A 179 17.77 -8.52 -9.46
C PRO A 179 18.63 -9.29 -8.45
N ASN A 180 18.27 -9.31 -7.16
CA ASN A 180 19.04 -10.06 -6.16
C ASN A 180 18.77 -11.56 -6.29
N SER A 181 17.50 -11.94 -6.39
CA SER A 181 17.13 -13.34 -6.59
C SER A 181 17.67 -13.89 -7.92
N LYS A 182 17.68 -13.07 -8.98
CA LYS A 182 18.29 -13.42 -10.27
C LYS A 182 19.78 -13.74 -10.13
N LYS A 183 20.55 -12.81 -9.56
CA LYS A 183 21.99 -12.99 -9.35
C LYS A 183 22.29 -14.24 -8.51
N GLU A 184 21.45 -14.54 -7.52
CA GLU A 184 21.65 -15.71 -6.67
C GLU A 184 21.40 -17.03 -7.42
N LEU A 185 20.39 -17.07 -8.30
CA LEU A 185 20.12 -18.22 -9.16
C LEU A 185 21.21 -18.42 -10.23
N GLU A 186 21.65 -17.34 -10.88
CA GLU A 186 22.71 -17.37 -11.90
C GLU A 186 24.05 -17.84 -11.34
N LYS A 187 24.39 -17.44 -10.09
CA LYS A 187 25.59 -17.95 -9.41
C LYS A 187 25.55 -19.45 -9.15
N TRP A 188 24.36 -20.02 -8.99
CA TRP A 188 24.21 -21.43 -8.66
C TRP A 188 24.25 -22.32 -9.91
N SER A 189 23.45 -22.02 -10.94
CA SER A 189 23.44 -22.75 -12.19
C SER A 189 22.59 -22.03 -13.25
N GLU A 190 23.07 -21.93 -14.50
CA GLU A 190 22.23 -21.44 -15.60
C GLU A 190 20.99 -22.31 -15.84
N THR A 191 21.09 -23.62 -15.57
CA THR A 191 19.99 -24.58 -15.75
C THR A 191 18.82 -24.31 -14.81
N ILE A 192 19.06 -23.76 -13.61
CA ILE A 192 17.98 -23.47 -12.65
C ILE A 192 17.03 -22.39 -13.17
N MET A 193 17.57 -21.42 -13.93
CA MET A 193 16.75 -20.36 -14.52
C MET A 193 15.81 -20.91 -15.59
N ILE A 194 16.24 -21.92 -16.35
CA ILE A 194 15.38 -22.63 -17.30
C ILE A 194 14.29 -23.41 -16.55
N GLU A 195 14.65 -24.10 -15.46
CA GLU A 195 13.68 -24.82 -14.64
C GLU A 195 12.63 -23.89 -14.01
N VAL A 196 13.04 -22.73 -13.47
CA VAL A 196 12.11 -21.72 -12.94
C VAL A 196 11.16 -21.21 -14.03
N LYS A 197 11.69 -20.87 -15.22
CA LYS A 197 10.88 -20.36 -16.33
C LYS A 197 9.83 -21.38 -16.78
N ASN A 198 10.24 -22.63 -16.97
CA ASN A 198 9.32 -23.70 -17.35
C ASN A 198 8.24 -23.92 -16.30
N LEU A 199 8.61 -23.92 -15.01
CA LEU A 199 7.63 -24.09 -13.95
C LEU A 199 6.70 -22.88 -13.83
N ALA A 200 7.21 -21.66 -14.00
CA ALA A 200 6.39 -20.45 -13.97
C ALA A 200 5.34 -20.44 -15.09
N ASN A 201 5.71 -20.89 -16.29
CA ASN A 201 4.75 -21.04 -17.39
C ASN A 201 3.67 -22.07 -17.06
N GLN A 202 4.03 -23.22 -16.46
CA GLN A 202 3.05 -24.22 -16.05
C GLN A 202 2.12 -23.71 -14.94
N VAL A 203 2.65 -22.94 -13.99
CA VAL A 203 1.84 -22.27 -12.96
C VAL A 203 0.88 -21.26 -13.60
N ALA A 204 1.32 -20.52 -14.61
CA ALA A 204 0.47 -19.56 -15.31
C ALA A 204 -0.64 -20.24 -16.16
N GLU A 205 -0.42 -21.48 -16.58
CA GLU A 205 -1.38 -22.31 -17.34
C GLU A 205 -2.33 -23.12 -16.43
N ASP A 206 -1.93 -23.44 -15.20
CA ASP A 206 -2.76 -24.11 -14.19
C ASP A 206 -3.98 -23.25 -13.83
N GLU A 207 -5.19 -23.78 -14.04
CA GLU A 207 -6.44 -23.01 -13.96
C GLU A 207 -6.63 -22.33 -12.59
N ASP A 208 -6.36 -23.06 -11.51
CA ASP A 208 -6.48 -22.56 -10.14
C ASP A 208 -5.44 -21.46 -9.86
N SER A 209 -4.18 -21.70 -10.23
CA SER A 209 -3.11 -20.71 -10.07
C SER A 209 -3.36 -19.46 -10.90
N ARG A 210 -3.81 -19.60 -12.14
CA ARG A 210 -4.15 -18.49 -13.04
C ARG A 210 -5.25 -17.61 -12.46
N SER A 211 -6.32 -18.21 -11.93
CA SER A 211 -7.40 -17.47 -11.26
C SER A 211 -6.90 -16.66 -10.08
N LEU A 212 -6.02 -17.24 -9.24
CA LEU A 212 -5.39 -16.55 -8.13
C LEU A 212 -4.48 -15.41 -8.59
N ILE A 213 -3.67 -15.63 -9.62
CA ILE A 213 -2.77 -14.62 -10.21
C ILE A 213 -3.57 -13.42 -10.73
N GLU A 214 -4.65 -13.67 -11.47
CA GLU A 214 -5.53 -12.62 -11.99
C GLU A 214 -6.17 -11.81 -10.86
N GLU A 215 -6.68 -12.46 -9.82
CA GLU A 215 -7.30 -11.79 -8.69
C GLU A 215 -6.27 -10.99 -7.87
N ILE A 216 -5.07 -11.52 -7.62
CA ILE A 216 -3.96 -10.80 -6.97
C ILE A 216 -3.61 -9.54 -7.75
N ASN A 217 -3.40 -9.65 -9.07
CA ASN A 217 -3.03 -8.51 -9.92
C ASN A 217 -4.13 -7.46 -9.95
N LYS A 218 -5.39 -7.88 -10.10
CA LYS A 218 -6.57 -7.00 -10.09
C LYS A 218 -6.72 -6.27 -8.76
N LEU A 219 -6.65 -6.98 -7.64
CA LEU A 219 -6.78 -6.40 -6.30
C LEU A 219 -5.63 -5.43 -6.03
N ARG A 220 -4.39 -5.84 -6.29
CA ARG A 220 -3.20 -5.01 -6.13
C ARG A 220 -3.30 -3.71 -6.92
N ASN A 221 -3.60 -3.79 -8.21
CA ASN A 221 -3.71 -2.61 -9.06
C ASN A 221 -4.84 -1.69 -8.61
N ARG A 222 -5.97 -2.25 -8.17
CA ARG A 222 -7.09 -1.48 -7.63
C ARG A 222 -6.69 -0.76 -6.33
N ILE A 223 -6.08 -1.46 -5.38
CA ILE A 223 -5.61 -0.89 -4.11
C ILE A 223 -4.64 0.26 -4.36
N LEU A 224 -3.59 0.02 -5.16
CA LEU A 224 -2.57 1.03 -5.46
C LEU A 224 -3.15 2.25 -6.16
N LYS A 225 -4.06 2.05 -7.13
CA LYS A 225 -4.72 3.15 -7.85
C LYS A 225 -5.57 4.03 -6.92
N GLU A 226 -6.39 3.42 -6.08
CA GLU A 226 -7.28 4.14 -5.15
C GLU A 226 -6.47 4.90 -4.09
N VAL A 227 -5.41 4.29 -3.54
CA VAL A 227 -4.52 4.97 -2.58
C VAL A 227 -3.76 6.11 -3.24
N ALA A 228 -3.24 5.92 -4.45
CA ALA A 228 -2.57 6.98 -5.21
C ALA A 228 -3.51 8.16 -5.49
N TYR A 229 -4.78 7.87 -5.82
CA TYR A 229 -5.81 8.90 -5.99
C TYR A 229 -6.03 9.72 -4.71
N VAL A 230 -6.14 9.06 -3.55
CA VAL A 230 -6.31 9.76 -2.26
C VAL A 230 -5.09 10.63 -1.95
N ILE A 231 -3.87 10.14 -2.20
CA ILE A 231 -2.63 10.91 -2.01
C ILE A 231 -2.61 12.15 -2.93
N GLN A 232 -3.02 12.00 -4.19
CA GLN A 232 -3.14 13.13 -5.10
C GLN A 232 -4.14 14.17 -4.59
N LEU A 233 -5.31 13.76 -4.12
CA LEU A 233 -6.29 14.66 -3.52
C LEU A 233 -5.71 15.42 -2.33
N ILE A 234 -4.93 14.74 -1.47
CA ILE A 234 -4.24 15.37 -0.35
C ILE A 234 -3.26 16.45 -0.86
N ASP A 235 -2.42 16.11 -1.84
CA ASP A 235 -1.42 17.03 -2.39
C ASP A 235 -2.05 18.30 -2.98
N GLU A 236 -3.15 18.16 -3.69
CA GLU A 236 -3.93 19.30 -4.17
C GLU A 236 -4.38 20.22 -3.01
N LYS A 237 -4.83 19.64 -1.89
CA LYS A 237 -5.36 20.43 -0.76
C LYS A 237 -4.25 21.07 0.06
N LEU A 238 -3.06 20.45 0.10
CA LEU A 238 -1.88 21.02 0.75
C LEU A 238 -1.37 22.28 0.05
N ILE A 239 -1.59 22.43 -1.27
CA ILE A 239 -1.17 23.61 -2.04
C ILE A 239 -2.10 24.83 -1.81
N LEU A 240 -3.34 24.60 -1.38
CA LEU A 240 -4.32 25.67 -1.17
C LEU A 240 -3.82 26.72 -0.15
N GLN A 241 -4.12 28.00 -0.39
CA GLN A 241 -3.70 29.09 0.49
C GLN A 241 -4.73 29.42 1.60
N LYS A 242 -5.99 29.02 1.41
CA LYS A 242 -7.10 29.24 2.35
C LYS A 242 -8.13 28.14 2.24
N LEU A 243 -8.99 28.00 3.26
CA LEU A 243 -10.15 27.12 3.21
C LEU A 243 -11.14 27.58 2.13
N PRO A 244 -11.72 26.64 1.36
CA PRO A 244 -12.67 26.97 0.29
C PRO A 244 -14.03 27.43 0.83
N ASN A 245 -14.44 26.90 2.00
CA ASN A 245 -15.74 27.14 2.60
C ASN A 245 -15.61 27.89 3.93
N ASP A 246 -16.69 28.56 4.33
CA ASP A 246 -16.81 29.13 5.66
C ASP A 246 -16.70 28.04 6.73
N CYS A 247 -15.75 28.21 7.65
CA CYS A 247 -15.61 27.33 8.79
C CYS A 247 -16.77 27.59 9.76
N ARG A 248 -17.63 26.59 9.96
CA ARG A 248 -18.81 26.66 10.84
C ARG A 248 -18.43 26.66 12.32
N PHE A 249 -17.20 26.29 12.64
CA PHE A 249 -16.68 26.16 14.00
C PHE A 249 -15.88 27.39 14.47
N ILE A 250 -15.93 28.49 13.70
CA ILE A 250 -15.14 29.73 13.93
C ILE A 250 -16.00 30.99 13.88
#